data_AF-A0AAF0WPR0-F1
#
_entry.id   AF-A0AAF0WPR0-F1
#
_cell.length_a   1.000
_cell.length_b   1.000
_cell.length_c   1.000
_cell.angle_alpha   90.00
_cell.angle_beta   90.00
_cell.angle_gamma   90.00
#
_symmetry.space_group_name_H-M   'P 1'
#
loop_
_entity.id
_entity.type
_entity.pdbx_description
1 polymer ?
#
loop_
_entity_poly.entity_id
_entity_poly.type
_entity_poly.pdbx_seq_one_letter_code
_entity_poly.pdbx_strand_id
1 'polypeptide(L)'
;MTSRDIKKSYYGVIEEIWELDYRDFKVALFKCKWFDIKRGVRVDDSGFTLVDFVRFGHEDDPFIFATQVNQVFYVRDPADAKWSIVLQSKRRIVGIDNVEDEEEYNQFDDNPPFSIGIQTSTIREDNVDINYARSDHDEGVWIDGQL
;
A
#
# COMPACT_ATOMS: atom_id res chain seq x y z
N MET A 1 33.96 -2.71 -3.88
CA MET A 1 32.90 -2.13 -3.04
C MET A 1 31.62 -2.25 -3.85
N THR A 2 30.83 -3.29 -3.57
CA THR A 2 29.67 -3.65 -4.38
C THR A 2 28.60 -2.57 -4.25
N SER A 3 28.23 -2.00 -5.39
CA SER A 3 27.02 -1.21 -5.55
C SER A 3 25.88 -2.04 -4.98
N ARG A 4 25.36 -1.69 -3.80
CA ARG A 4 24.00 -2.12 -3.45
C ARG A 4 23.15 -1.54 -4.57
N ASP A 5 22.64 -2.39 -5.44
CA ASP A 5 21.56 -2.01 -6.34
C ASP A 5 20.46 -1.43 -5.46
N ILE A 6 20.41 -0.09 -5.38
CA ILE A 6 19.35 0.60 -4.67
C ILE A 6 18.10 0.26 -5.48
N LYS A 7 17.32 -0.70 -4.99
CA LYS A 7 16.02 -1.06 -5.56
C LYS A 7 15.21 0.24 -5.63
N LYS A 8 15.07 0.80 -6.83
CA LYS A 8 14.29 2.02 -7.03
C LYS A 8 12.82 1.66 -6.92
N SER A 9 12.21 2.08 -5.81
CA SER A 9 10.76 1.99 -5.62
C SER A 9 10.05 3.09 -6.40
N TYR A 10 8.91 2.75 -6.98
CA TYR A 10 8.01 3.66 -7.66
C TYR A 10 6.83 3.94 -6.74
N TYR A 11 6.37 5.19 -6.72
CA TYR A 11 5.26 5.63 -5.88
C TYR A 11 4.24 6.34 -6.78
N GLY A 12 2.97 6.08 -6.55
CA GLY A 12 1.90 6.66 -7.35
C GLY A 12 0.55 6.54 -6.66
N VAL A 13 -0.45 7.07 -7.35
CA VAL A 13 -1.85 6.93 -6.99
C VAL A 13 -2.56 6.11 -8.07
N ILE A 14 -3.43 5.19 -7.66
CA ILE A 14 -4.24 4.41 -8.60
C ILE A 14 -5.29 5.37 -9.18
N GLU A 15 -5.34 5.51 -10.50
CA GLU A 15 -6.40 6.23 -11.20
C GLU A 15 -7.53 5.28 -11.62
N GLU A 16 -7.18 4.08 -12.07
CA GLU A 16 -8.16 3.09 -12.54
C GLU A 16 -7.74 1.67 -12.12
N ILE A 17 -8.74 0.83 -11.84
CA ILE A 17 -8.58 -0.60 -11.55
C ILE A 17 -9.26 -1.38 -12.65
N TRP A 18 -8.51 -2.22 -13.34
CA TRP A 18 -8.95 -2.99 -14.49
C TRP A 18 -8.90 -4.48 -14.14
N GLU A 19 -9.90 -5.24 -14.60
CA GLU A 19 -9.85 -6.69 -14.65
C GLU A 19 -9.65 -7.13 -16.09
N LEU A 20 -8.55 -7.84 -16.36
CA LEU A 20 -8.28 -8.46 -17.65
C LEU A 20 -8.82 -9.89 -17.63
N ASP A 21 -9.79 -10.18 -18.48
CA ASP A 21 -10.40 -11.51 -18.61
C ASP A 21 -9.76 -12.27 -19.78
N TYR A 22 -8.95 -13.28 -19.46
CA TYR A 22 -8.32 -14.18 -20.43
C TYR A 22 -9.14 -15.46 -20.66
N ARG A 23 -10.40 -15.50 -20.25
CA ARG A 23 -11.32 -16.66 -20.22
C ARG A 23 -10.93 -17.73 -19.21
N ASP A 24 -9.67 -18.17 -19.25
CA ASP A 24 -9.16 -19.24 -18.36
C ASP A 24 -8.79 -18.70 -16.97
N PHE A 25 -8.41 -17.43 -16.90
CA PHE A 25 -8.09 -16.73 -15.65
C PHE A 25 -8.31 -15.22 -15.81
N LYS A 26 -8.41 -14.54 -14.67
CA LYS A 26 -8.57 -13.09 -14.57
C LYS A 26 -7.39 -12.48 -13.84
N VAL A 27 -6.96 -11.30 -14.28
CA VAL A 27 -5.84 -10.58 -13.68
C VAL A 27 -6.22 -9.13 -13.41
N ALA A 28 -5.93 -8.65 -12.19
CA ALA A 28 -6.07 -7.24 -11.85
C ALA A 28 -4.86 -6.43 -12.35
N LEU A 29 -5.15 -5.36 -13.09
CA LEU A 29 -4.19 -4.39 -13.60
C LEU A 29 -4.57 -3.00 -13.07
N PHE A 30 -3.59 -2.27 -12.55
CA PHE A 30 -3.79 -0.89 -12.11
C PHE A 30 -3.21 0.07 -13.14
N LYS A 31 -3.97 1.12 -13.44
CA LYS A 31 -3.45 2.32 -14.07
C LYS A 31 -3.10 3.30 -12.97
N CYS A 32 -1.83 3.63 -12.87
CA CYS A 32 -1.28 4.50 -11.83
C CYS A 32 -0.80 5.80 -12.44
N LYS A 33 -1.03 6.89 -11.70
CA LYS A 33 -0.34 8.15 -11.91
C LYS A 33 0.90 8.17 -11.03
N TRP A 34 2.07 8.07 -11.65
CA TRP A 34 3.33 7.94 -10.95
C TRP A 34 3.94 9.31 -10.60
N PHE A 35 4.54 9.41 -9.41
CA PHE A 35 5.35 10.57 -9.05
C PHE A 35 6.68 10.55 -9.81
N ASP A 36 7.23 11.73 -10.10
CA ASP A 36 8.57 11.86 -10.70
C ASP A 36 9.62 11.33 -9.72
N ILE A 37 10.22 10.17 -9.99
CA ILE A 37 11.19 9.54 -9.07
C ILE A 37 12.45 10.39 -8.88
N LYS A 38 12.81 11.23 -9.85
CA LYS A 38 14.02 12.05 -9.79
C LYS A 38 13.80 13.36 -9.04
N ARG A 39 12.60 13.94 -9.13
CA ARG A 39 12.32 15.31 -8.64
C ARG A 39 11.18 15.40 -7.64
N GLY A 40 10.30 14.41 -7.63
CA GLY A 40 9.11 14.31 -6.80
C GLY A 40 9.21 13.23 -5.73
N VAL A 41 10.34 12.53 -5.60
CA VAL A 41 10.60 11.58 -4.51
C VAL A 41 11.94 11.91 -3.85
N ARG A 42 11.98 11.95 -2.52
CA ARG A 42 13.23 12.12 -1.74
C ARG A 42 13.16 11.38 -0.42
N VAL A 43 14.32 11.20 0.21
CA VAL A 43 14.41 10.75 1.60
C VAL A 43 14.91 11.92 2.44
N ASP A 44 14.25 12.19 3.57
CA ASP A 44 14.67 13.25 4.50
C ASP A 44 15.78 12.78 5.45
N ASP A 45 16.27 13.68 6.30
CA ASP A 45 17.34 13.39 7.27
C ASP A 45 16.91 12.39 8.35
N SER A 46 15.60 12.18 8.54
CA SER A 46 15.03 11.21 9.47
C SER A 46 14.81 9.83 8.81
N GLY A 47 15.08 9.69 7.51
CA GLY A 47 14.90 8.47 6.74
C GLY A 47 13.48 8.27 6.18
N PHE A 48 12.58 9.24 6.30
CA PHE A 48 11.25 9.15 5.71
C PHE A 48 11.31 9.38 4.20
N THR A 49 10.61 8.53 3.46
CA THR A 49 10.36 8.79 2.03
C THR A 49 9.25 9.83 1.90
N LEU A 50 9.53 10.88 1.13
CA LEU A 50 8.65 12.01 0.86
C LEU A 50 8.30 12.06 -0.63
N VAL A 51 7.04 12.35 -0.94
CA VAL A 51 6.55 12.54 -2.32
C VAL A 51 5.92 13.92 -2.52
N ASP A 52 6.08 14.49 -3.72
CA ASP A 52 5.49 15.76 -4.15
C ASP A 52 4.28 15.49 -5.07
N PHE A 53 3.07 15.74 -4.55
CA PHE A 53 1.80 15.48 -5.25
C PHE A 53 1.55 16.36 -6.49
N VAL A 54 2.44 17.32 -6.79
CA VAL A 54 2.36 18.18 -7.98
C VAL A 54 3.33 17.70 -9.06
N ARG A 55 4.27 16.81 -8.75
CA ARG A 55 5.31 16.33 -9.67
C ARG A 55 5.09 14.89 -10.08
N PHE A 56 4.50 14.71 -11.24
CA PHE A 56 4.28 13.42 -11.86
C PHE A 56 5.33 13.12 -12.93
N GLY A 57 5.53 11.84 -13.24
CA GLY A 57 6.41 11.33 -14.27
C GLY A 57 5.96 9.95 -14.73
N HIS A 58 6.73 9.30 -15.61
CA HIS A 58 6.42 7.95 -16.11
C HIS A 58 5.00 7.81 -16.72
N GLU A 59 4.52 8.87 -17.38
CA GLU A 59 3.19 8.88 -18.02
C GLU A 59 3.10 7.92 -19.21
N ASP A 60 4.24 7.54 -19.78
CA ASP A 60 4.39 6.58 -20.87
C ASP A 60 4.25 5.11 -20.42
N ASP A 61 4.34 4.83 -19.12
CA ASP A 61 4.21 3.48 -18.55
C ASP A 61 3.32 3.49 -17.27
N PRO A 62 2.00 3.68 -17.41
CA PRO A 62 1.11 3.84 -16.27
C PRO A 62 0.61 2.52 -15.70
N PHE A 63 0.83 1.38 -16.36
CA PHE A 63 0.19 0.13 -16.00
C PHE A 63 1.08 -0.79 -15.15
N ILE A 64 0.51 -1.40 -14.13
CA ILE A 64 1.20 -2.37 -13.29
C ILE A 64 0.25 -3.45 -12.78
N PHE A 65 0.72 -4.69 -12.64
CA PHE A 65 -0.09 -5.74 -12.06
C PHE A 65 -0.31 -5.52 -10.56
N ALA A 66 -1.51 -5.82 -10.07
CA ALA A 66 -1.83 -5.71 -8.64
C ALA A 66 -0.91 -6.55 -7.75
N THR A 67 -0.39 -7.67 -8.27
CA THR A 67 0.55 -8.55 -7.58
C THR A 67 1.94 -7.96 -7.38
N GLN A 68 2.30 -6.92 -8.15
CA GLN A 68 3.62 -6.30 -8.13
C GLN A 68 3.72 -5.06 -7.22
N VAL A 69 2.60 -4.60 -6.66
CA VAL A 69 2.54 -3.37 -5.86
C VAL A 69 2.29 -3.63 -4.39
N ASN A 70 2.81 -2.73 -3.55
CA ASN A 70 2.50 -2.69 -2.12
C ASN A 70 1.66 -1.45 -1.83
N GLN A 71 0.64 -1.61 -0.98
CA GLN A 71 -0.18 -0.50 -0.55
C GLN A 71 0.61 0.39 0.42
N VAL A 72 0.54 1.69 0.18
CA VAL A 72 1.11 2.73 1.03
C VAL A 72 0.06 3.81 1.28
N PHE A 73 0.23 4.55 2.37
CA PHE A 73 -0.53 5.75 2.67
C PHE A 73 0.36 6.97 2.52
N TYR A 74 -0.25 8.11 2.18
CA TYR A 74 0.43 9.39 2.09
C TYR A 74 -0.14 10.32 3.14
N VAL A 75 0.73 10.84 4.01
CA VAL A 75 0.34 11.81 5.05
C VAL A 75 1.09 13.10 4.80
N ARG A 76 0.37 14.23 4.75
CA ARG A 76 1.00 15.54 4.55
C ARG A 76 2.05 15.79 5.63
N ASP A 77 3.25 16.18 5.22
CA ASP A 77 4.33 16.50 6.13
C ASP A 77 3.98 17.76 6.95
N PRO A 78 3.97 17.70 8.29
CA PRO A 78 3.72 18.87 9.13
C PRO A 78 4.82 19.92 9.05
N ALA A 79 6.05 19.56 8.66
CA ALA A 79 7.19 20.48 8.54
C ALA A 79 7.19 21.23 7.20
N ASP A 80 6.88 20.55 6.10
CA ASP A 80 6.73 21.16 4.78
C ASP A 80 5.50 20.60 4.05
N ALA A 81 4.44 21.40 4.07
CA ALA A 81 3.15 21.14 3.46
C ALA A 81 3.16 20.77 1.97
N LYS A 82 4.28 21.01 1.26
CA LYS A 82 4.49 20.59 -0.13
C LYS A 82 4.69 19.08 -0.27
N TRP A 83 5.22 18.43 0.77
CA TRP A 83 5.56 17.02 0.75
C TRP A 83 4.54 16.18 1.51
N SER A 84 4.46 14.91 1.13
CA SER A 84 3.73 13.89 1.88
C SER A 84 4.67 12.74 2.23
N ILE A 85 4.65 12.33 3.49
CA ILE A 85 5.36 11.16 4.01
C ILE A 85 4.66 9.91 3.49
N VAL A 86 5.45 8.97 2.96
CA VAL A 86 4.98 7.65 2.55
C VAL A 86 5.03 6.72 3.75
N LEU A 87 3.87 6.23 4.16
CA LEU A 87 3.71 5.23 5.22
C LEU A 87 3.41 3.88 4.58
N GLN A 88 4.27 2.90 4.86
CA GLN A 88 4.04 1.54 4.43
C GLN A 88 3.00 0.88 5.33
N SER A 89 2.00 0.26 4.71
CA SER A 89 1.05 -0.57 5.45
C SER A 89 1.53 -2.02 5.44
N LYS A 90 1.38 -2.71 6.58
CA LYS A 90 1.24 -4.17 6.52
C LYS A 90 -0.08 -4.48 5.83
N ARG A 91 -0.10 -5.49 4.96
CA ARG A 91 -1.35 -6.05 4.41
C ARG A 91 -2.08 -6.86 5.49
N ARG A 92 -2.39 -6.29 6.65
CA ARG A 92 -3.31 -6.94 7.59
C ARG A 92 -4.73 -6.56 7.18
N ILE A 93 -5.20 -7.14 6.07
CA ILE A 93 -6.63 -7.12 5.77
C ILE A 93 -7.26 -8.08 6.76
N VAL A 94 -7.83 -7.54 7.84
CA VAL A 94 -8.66 -8.31 8.77
C VAL A 94 -9.92 -8.72 7.97
N GLY A 95 -10.12 -10.03 7.75
CA GLY A 95 -11.30 -10.58 7.04
C GLY A 95 -11.05 -11.29 5.70
N ILE A 96 -9.80 -11.60 5.32
CA ILE A 96 -9.54 -12.63 4.30
C ILE A 96 -9.37 -13.97 5.04
N ASP A 97 -10.44 -14.76 5.11
CA ASP A 97 -10.46 -16.08 5.75
C ASP A 97 -9.67 -17.17 5.00
N ASN A 98 -8.94 -16.81 3.94
CA ASN A 98 -8.18 -17.73 3.10
C ASN A 98 -6.66 -17.50 3.13
N VAL A 99 -6.13 -16.89 4.20
CA VAL A 99 -4.68 -16.82 4.42
C VAL A 99 -4.26 -18.01 5.26
N GLU A 100 -3.82 -19.09 4.59
CA GLU A 100 -3.31 -20.30 5.26
C GLU A 100 -1.92 -20.08 5.89
N ASP A 101 -1.19 -19.06 5.44
CA ASP A 101 0.14 -18.71 5.95
C ASP A 101 0.31 -17.19 6.12
N GLU A 102 0.29 -16.73 7.38
CA GLU A 102 0.56 -15.34 7.74
C GLU A 102 2.02 -14.92 7.43
N GLU A 103 2.96 -15.88 7.37
CA GLU A 103 4.37 -15.60 7.07
C GLU A 103 4.56 -15.27 5.59
N GLU A 104 3.79 -15.86 4.67
CA GLU A 104 3.84 -15.58 3.22
C GLU A 104 3.53 -14.11 2.86
N TYR A 105 2.61 -13.48 3.60
CA TYR A 105 2.26 -12.07 3.41
C TYR A 105 3.20 -11.10 4.15
N ASN A 106 3.92 -11.57 5.17
CA ASN A 106 4.85 -10.79 5.96
C ASN A 106 6.30 -10.85 5.47
N GLN A 107 6.62 -11.60 4.40
CA GLN A 107 7.99 -11.81 3.90
C GLN A 107 8.73 -10.55 3.40
N PHE A 108 8.16 -9.35 3.53
CA PHE A 108 8.90 -8.11 3.36
C PHE A 108 9.58 -7.71 4.68
N ASP A 109 10.46 -8.57 5.19
CA ASP A 109 11.33 -8.30 6.36
C ASP A 109 12.21 -7.05 6.17
N ASP A 110 12.38 -6.60 4.93
CA ASP A 110 13.14 -5.40 4.58
C ASP A 110 12.45 -4.08 4.96
N ASN A 111 11.15 -4.09 5.31
CA ASN A 111 10.36 -2.88 5.54
C ASN A 111 9.47 -2.98 6.79
N PRO A 112 9.98 -2.62 7.97
CA PRO A 112 9.19 -2.61 9.20
C PRO A 112 8.02 -1.62 9.12
N PRO A 113 6.87 -1.91 9.76
CA PRO A 113 5.77 -0.95 9.88
C PRO A 113 6.25 0.36 10.51
N PHE A 114 5.62 1.46 10.11
CA PHE A 114 5.91 2.81 10.61
C PHE A 114 5.84 2.94 12.15
N SER A 115 5.13 2.02 12.82
CA SER A 115 4.96 1.98 14.27
C SER A 115 6.15 1.40 15.03
N ILE A 116 7.13 0.78 14.37
CA ILE A 116 8.32 0.26 15.05
C ILE A 116 9.16 1.43 15.59
N GLY A 117 9.27 1.51 16.92
CA GLY A 117 10.07 2.52 17.62
C GLY A 117 9.33 3.80 18.01
N ILE A 118 8.05 3.97 17.63
CA ILE A 118 7.21 5.02 18.20
C ILE A 118 6.82 4.57 19.61
N GLN A 119 7.33 5.26 20.64
CA GLN A 119 6.85 5.11 22.01
C GLN A 119 5.36 5.46 22.01
N THR A 120 4.49 4.45 22.09
CA THR A 120 3.09 4.64 22.43
C THR A 120 3.06 5.24 23.83
N SER A 121 2.93 6.56 23.93
CA SER A 121 2.47 7.16 25.17
C SER A 121 1.16 6.47 25.51
N THR A 122 1.13 5.74 26.61
CA THR A 122 -0.04 5.00 27.11
C THR A 122 -1.25 5.95 27.18
N ILE A 123 -1.98 6.05 26.07
CA ILE A 123 -3.37 6.49 26.12
C ILE A 123 -4.08 5.29 26.73
N ARG A 124 -4.64 5.51 27.91
CA ARG A 124 -5.34 4.53 28.73
C ARG A 124 -6.16 3.60 27.85
N GLU A 125 -5.99 2.31 28.10
CA GLU A 125 -6.75 1.20 27.52
C GLU A 125 -8.24 1.32 27.92
N ASP A 126 -8.94 2.30 27.35
CA ASP A 126 -10.38 2.19 27.21
C ASP A 126 -10.61 1.53 25.85
N ASN A 127 -10.98 0.25 25.89
CA ASN A 127 -11.28 -0.65 24.78
C ASN A 127 -12.00 0.05 23.61
N VAL A 128 -11.25 0.66 22.70
CA VAL A 128 -11.73 0.93 21.35
C VAL A 128 -11.29 -0.27 20.55
N ASP A 129 -12.22 -1.18 20.30
CA ASP A 129 -12.07 -2.20 19.26
C ASP A 129 -11.75 -1.46 17.96
N ILE A 130 -10.47 -1.35 17.62
CA ILE A 130 -10.02 -0.84 16.33
C ILE A 130 -10.14 -1.97 15.30
N ASN A 131 -11.34 -2.54 15.20
CA ASN A 131 -11.74 -3.35 14.08
C ASN A 131 -12.10 -2.39 12.94
N TYR A 132 -11.15 -2.15 12.04
CA TYR A 132 -11.39 -1.47 10.77
C TYR A 132 -12.26 -2.29 9.79
N ALA A 133 -12.84 -3.40 10.25
CA ALA A 133 -13.79 -4.20 9.50
C ALA A 133 -15.14 -3.46 9.46
N ARG A 134 -15.63 -3.20 8.24
CA ARG A 134 -16.99 -2.70 8.05
C ARG A 134 -17.99 -3.79 8.45
N SER A 135 -18.68 -3.58 9.56
CA SER A 135 -19.69 -4.51 10.08
C SER A 135 -21.08 -4.30 9.48
N ASP A 136 -21.25 -3.31 8.60
CA ASP A 136 -22.56 -2.84 8.10
C ASP A 136 -22.94 -3.41 6.72
N HIS A 137 -22.22 -4.42 6.22
CA HIS A 137 -22.50 -5.00 4.92
C HIS A 137 -23.12 -6.41 5.05
N ASP A 138 -24.44 -6.48 4.90
CA ASP A 138 -25.21 -7.74 4.86
C ASP A 138 -25.33 -8.34 3.44
N GLU A 139 -24.36 -8.12 2.55
CA GLU A 139 -24.42 -8.67 1.19
C GLU A 139 -23.54 -9.92 1.03
N GLY A 140 -24.15 -11.07 1.33
CA GLY A 140 -24.09 -12.23 0.43
C GLY A 140 -23.30 -13.47 0.87
N VAL A 141 -24.04 -14.54 1.20
CA VAL A 141 -23.81 -15.88 0.64
C VAL A 141 -25.18 -16.51 0.41
N TRP A 142 -25.55 -16.74 -0.86
CA TRP A 142 -26.58 -17.71 -1.20
C TRP A 142 -25.94 -18.76 -2.10
N ILE A 143 -25.74 -19.95 -1.55
CA ILE A 143 -25.55 -21.16 -2.32
C ILE A 143 -26.65 -22.10 -1.86
N ASP A 144 -27.53 -22.47 -2.79
CA ASP A 144 -28.00 -23.84 -2.89
C ASP A 144 -28.17 -24.18 -4.38
N GLY A 145 -27.45 -25.22 -4.82
CA GLY A 145 -27.61 -25.87 -6.13
C GLY A 145 -28.99 -26.53 -6.24
N GLN A 146 -29.49 -26.99 -7.38
CA GLN A 146 -28.90 -27.70 -8.53
C GLN A 146 -29.88 -27.54 -9.73
N LEU A 147 -29.32 -27.63 -10.96
CA LEU A 147 -29.95 -27.96 -12.26
C LEU A 147 -31.41 -27.53 -12.52
#